data_AF-A0A0Q4LQ63-F1
#
_entry.id   AF-A0A0Q4LQ63-F1
#
_cell.length_a   1.000
_cell.length_b   1.000
_cell.length_c   1.000
_cell.angle_alpha   90.00
_cell.angle_beta   90.00
_cell.angle_gamma   90.00
#
_symmetry.space_group_name_H-M   'P 1'
#
loop_
_entity.id
_entity.type
_entity.pdbx_description
1 polymer ?
#
loop_
_entity_poly.entity_id
_entity_poly.type
_entity_poly.pdbx_seq_one_letter_code
_entity_poly.pdbx_strand_id
1 'polypeptide(L)'
;MILAFRIFLNVLIVGLFLYSKLVPHMDKLNTRYKSAFNFFQGIFQPVLNFLKTLIKPFQVGQGLAVDMTQIILLIILLLINNYF
;
A
#
# COMPACT_ATOMS: atom_id res chain seq x y z
N MET A 1 -24.66 -1.75 5.05
CA MET A 1 -23.80 -1.27 3.95
C MET A 1 -22.52 -0.61 4.47
N ILE A 2 -22.61 0.33 5.43
CA ILE A 2 -21.45 1.01 6.05
C ILE A 2 -20.46 0.04 6.73
N LEU A 3 -20.96 -0.98 7.45
CA LEU A 3 -20.09 -1.96 8.14
C LEU A 3 -19.21 -2.76 7.17
N ALA A 4 -19.79 -3.26 6.07
CA ALA A 4 -19.05 -4.04 5.08
C ALA A 4 -17.95 -3.20 4.39
N PHE A 5 -18.24 -1.92 4.13
CA PHE A 5 -17.27 -0.97 3.59
C PHE A 5 -16.10 -0.73 4.56
N ARG A 6 -16.37 -0.53 5.85
CA ARG A 6 -15.32 -0.43 6.87
C ARG A 6 -14.49 -1.70 6.96
N ILE A 7 -15.11 -2.88 6.95
CA ILE A 7 -14.37 -4.16 6.97
C ILE A 7 -13.46 -4.25 5.75
N PHE A 8 -13.96 -3.91 4.56
CA PHE A 8 -13.17 -3.89 3.34
C PHE A 8 -11.97 -2.92 3.41
N LEU A 9 -12.16 -1.72 3.95
CA LEU A 9 -11.07 -0.76 4.16
C LEU A 9 -10.03 -1.27 5.15
N ASN A 10 -10.44 -1.89 6.25
CA ASN A 10 -9.52 -2.51 7.21
C ASN A 10 -8.71 -3.65 6.56
N VAL A 11 -9.34 -4.46 5.71
CA VAL A 11 -8.64 -5.49 4.91
C VAL A 11 -7.63 -4.85 3.96
N LEU A 12 -7.98 -3.74 3.30
CA LEU A 12 -7.02 -2.99 2.47
C LEU A 12 -5.86 -2.40 3.27
N ILE A 13 -6.10 -1.88 4.48
CA ILE A 13 -5.05 -1.36 5.36
C ILE A 13 -4.05 -2.46 5.73
N VAL A 14 -4.55 -3.62 6.17
CA VAL A 14 -3.70 -4.77 6.49
C VAL A 14 -2.99 -5.29 5.24
N GLY A 15 -3.71 -5.37 4.12
CA GLY A 15 -3.19 -5.77 2.81
C GLY A 15 -2.06 -4.85 2.33
N LEU A 16 -2.19 -3.54 2.53
CA LEU A 16 -1.17 -2.55 2.18
C LEU A 16 0.11 -2.77 3.00
N PHE A 17 -0.03 -3.08 4.29
CA PHE A 17 1.10 -3.37 5.17
C PHE A 17 1.82 -4.65 4.77
N LEU A 18 1.06 -5.71 4.47
CA LEU A 18 1.60 -6.96 3.95
C LEU A 18 2.29 -6.76 2.60
N TYR A 19 1.65 -6.04 1.69
CA TYR A 19 2.23 -5.68 0.40
C TYR A 19 3.58 -4.97 0.58
N SER A 20 3.67 -3.96 1.45
CA SER A 20 4.93 -3.26 1.77
C SER A 20 6.07 -4.22 2.11
N LYS A 21 5.79 -5.21 2.96
CA LYS A 21 6.79 -6.17 3.42
C LYS A 21 7.15 -7.21 2.37
N LEU A 22 6.22 -7.55 1.49
CA LEU A 22 6.40 -8.58 0.48
C LEU A 22 7.02 -8.04 -0.82
N VAL A 23 6.89 -6.74 -1.12
CA VAL A 23 7.48 -6.10 -2.30
C VAL A 23 9.00 -6.37 -2.42
N PRO A 24 9.83 -6.18 -1.38
CA PRO A 24 11.28 -6.46 -1.46
C PRO A 24 11.61 -7.95 -1.63
N HIS A 25 10.63 -8.83 -1.45
CA HIS A 25 10.78 -10.28 -1.48
C HIS A 25 9.92 -10.92 -2.56
N MET A 26 9.38 -10.15 -3.51
CA MET A 26 8.43 -10.61 -4.51
C MET A 26 8.94 -11.81 -5.34
N ASP A 27 10.25 -11.83 -5.63
CA ASP A 27 10.90 -12.88 -6.41
C ASP A 27 11.04 -14.20 -5.64
N LYS A 28 10.90 -14.16 -4.31
CA LYS A 28 11.03 -15.33 -3.42
C LYS A 28 9.67 -15.85 -2.94
N LEU A 29 8.56 -15.30 -3.44
CA LEU A 29 7.22 -15.73 -3.05
C LEU A 29 6.85 -17.07 -3.67
N ASN A 30 6.30 -17.96 -2.83
CA ASN A 30 5.68 -19.20 -3.29
C ASN A 30 4.39 -18.90 -4.07
N THR A 31 3.99 -19.77 -5.00
CA THR A 31 2.86 -19.62 -5.93
C THR A 31 1.55 -19.17 -5.27
N ARG A 32 1.24 -19.67 -4.06
CA ARG A 32 0.05 -19.25 -3.29
C ARG A 32 0.12 -17.78 -2.86
N TYR A 33 1.25 -17.36 -2.30
CA TYR A 33 1.46 -15.97 -1.86
C TYR A 33 1.64 -15.01 -3.03
N LYS A 34 2.19 -15.50 -4.15
CA LYS A 34 2.34 -14.73 -5.38
C LYS A 34 0.99 -14.29 -5.95
N SER A 35 -0.03 -15.15 -5.90
CA SER A 35 -1.39 -14.80 -6.34
C SER A 35 -2.00 -13.68 -5.51
N ALA A 36 -1.95 -13.80 -4.17
CA ALA A 36 -2.44 -12.77 -3.26
C ALA A 36 -1.65 -11.45 -3.44
N PHE A 37 -0.32 -11.55 -3.56
CA PHE A 37 0.53 -10.39 -3.83
C PHE A 37 0.15 -9.69 -5.13
N ASN A 38 -0.04 -10.43 -6.23
CA ASN A 38 -0.43 -9.85 -7.51
C ASN A 38 -1.79 -9.15 -7.44
N PHE A 39 -2.75 -9.67 -6.68
CA PHE A 39 -4.04 -9.01 -6.45
C PHE A 39 -3.86 -7.65 -5.76
N PHE A 40 -3.13 -7.62 -4.63
CA PHE A 40 -2.85 -6.37 -3.93
C PHE A 40 -1.97 -5.42 -4.75
N GLN A 41 -1.01 -5.95 -5.51
CA GLN A 41 -0.19 -5.18 -6.43
C GLN A 41 -1.05 -4.49 -7.50
N GLY A 42 -2.01 -5.20 -8.10
CA GLY A 42 -2.92 -4.64 -9.08
C GLY A 42 -3.77 -3.49 -8.55
N ILE A 43 -4.08 -3.49 -7.25
CA ILE A 43 -4.84 -2.43 -6.58
C ILE A 43 -3.93 -1.28 -6.15
N PHE A 44 -2.82 -1.57 -5.47
CA PHE A 44 -1.98 -0.54 -4.86
C PHE A 44 -1.02 0.10 -5.85
N GLN A 45 -0.46 -0.64 -6.80
CA GLN A 45 0.51 -0.10 -7.76
C GLN A 45 -0.01 1.11 -8.56
N PRO A 46 -1.22 1.10 -9.17
CA PRO A 46 -1.72 2.28 -9.88
C PRO A 46 -1.92 3.47 -8.94
N VAL A 47 -2.40 3.24 -7.72
CA VAL A 47 -2.62 4.30 -6.72
C VAL A 47 -1.29 4.87 -6.24
N LEU A 48 -0.31 4.02 -5.93
CA LEU A 48 1.03 4.44 -5.52
C LEU A 48 1.76 5.17 -6.65
N ASN A 49 1.64 4.70 -7.89
CA ASN A 49 2.22 5.39 -9.05
C ASN A 49 1.61 6.78 -9.24
N PHE A 50 0.30 6.93 -9.05
CA PHE A 50 -0.35 8.23 -9.05
C PHE A 50 0.14 9.11 -7.89
N LEU A 51 0.31 8.57 -6.69
CA LEU A 51 0.88 9.33 -5.58
C LEU A 51 2.34 9.74 -5.83
N LYS A 52 3.13 8.92 -6.55
CA LYS A 52 4.53 9.22 -6.90
C LYS A 52 4.68 10.39 -7.86
N THR A 53 3.67 10.64 -8.71
CA THR A 53 3.72 11.84 -9.58
C THR A 53 3.49 13.12 -8.79
N LEU A 54 2.74 13.03 -7.68
CA LEU A 54 2.43 14.17 -6.81
C LEU A 54 3.49 14.37 -5.71
N ILE A 55 4.10 13.27 -5.23
CA ILE A 55 4.92 13.26 -4.03
C ILE A 55 6.33 12.79 -4.36
N LYS A 56 7.28 13.69 -4.11
CA LYS A 56 8.70 13.40 -4.29
C LYS A 56 9.22 12.47 -3.19
N PRO A 57 10.15 11.57 -3.51
CA PRO A 57 10.86 10.77 -2.50
C PRO A 57 11.47 11.67 -1.42
N PHE A 58 11.30 11.31 -0.16
CA PHE A 58 11.79 12.12 0.95
C PHE A 58 13.23 11.72 1.27
N GLN A 59 14.17 12.66 1.21
CA GLN A 59 15.56 12.38 1.59
C GLN A 59 15.67 12.27 3.11
N VAL A 60 15.97 11.06 3.59
CA VAL A 60 16.19 10.77 5.02
C VAL A 60 17.68 10.67 5.36
N GLY A 61 18.56 10.74 4.35
CA GLY A 61 20.02 10.74 4.51
C GLY A 61 20.72 11.06 3.19
N GLN A 62 22.04 11.26 3.23
CA GLN A 62 22.84 11.46 2.01
C GLN A 62 22.69 10.26 1.08
N GLY A 63 22.07 10.48 -0.09
CA GLY A 63 21.82 9.42 -1.08
C GLY A 63 20.71 8.43 -0.71
N LEU A 64 20.06 8.57 0.45
CA LEU A 64 18.96 7.70 0.88
C LEU A 64 17.64 8.46 0.80
N ALA A 65 16.86 8.14 -0.24
CA ALA A 65 15.50 8.64 -0.41
C ALA A 65 14.51 7.52 -0.09
N VAL A 66 13.57 7.81 0.82
CA VAL A 66 12.50 6.88 1.20
C VAL A 66 11.24 7.23 0.41
N ASP A 67 10.61 6.20 -0.14
CA ASP A 67 9.32 6.30 -0.79
C ASP A 67 8.21 6.46 0.26
N MET A 68 7.72 7.69 0.41
CA MET A 68 6.68 8.02 1.38
C MET A 68 5.26 7.74 0.86
N THR A 69 5.10 7.37 -0.40
CA THR A 69 3.77 7.24 -1.02
C THR A 69 2.92 6.18 -0.34
N GLN A 70 3.54 5.11 0.16
CA GLN A 70 2.84 4.06 0.89
C GLN A 70 2.34 4.52 2.26
N ILE A 71 3.12 5.32 2.99
CA ILE A 71 2.70 5.91 4.27
C ILE A 71 1.53 6.87 4.03
N ILE A 72 1.59 7.65 2.95
CA ILE A 72 0.55 8.61 2.62
C ILE A 72 -0.75 7.89 2.21
N LEU A 73 -0.63 6.82 1.42
CA LEU A 73 -1.78 5.96 1.11
C LEU A 73 -2.39 5.35 2.37
N LEU A 74 -1.58 4.92 3.33
CA LEU A 74 -2.06 4.43 4.63
C LEU A 74 -2.85 5.50 5.39
N ILE A 75 -2.33 6.72 5.47
CA ILE A 75 -3.02 7.84 6.13
C ILE A 75 -4.35 8.12 5.44
N ILE A 76 -4.38 8.16 4.10
CA ILE A 76 -5.61 8.36 3.33
C ILE A 76 -6.64 7.26 3.64
N LEU A 77 -6.23 5.98 3.64
CA LEU A 77 -7.12 4.87 3.97
C LEU A 77 -7.67 4.96 5.40
N LEU A 78 -6.85 5.36 6.37
CA LEU A 78 -7.27 5.55 7.76
C LEU A 78 -8.25 6.70 7.91
N LEU A 79 -8.01 7.83 7.25
CA LEU A 79 -8.95 8.96 7.25
C LEU A 79 -10.29 8.54 6.64
N ILE A 80 -10.28 7.91 5.46
CA ILE A 80 -11.51 7.42 4.81
C ILE A 80 -12.26 6.46 5.74
N ASN A 81 -11.57 5.51 6.39
CA ASN A 81 -12.18 4.56 7.31
C ASN A 81 -12.71 5.20 8.61
N ASN A 82 -12.18 6.35 9.02
CA ASN A 82 -12.64 7.06 10.20
C ASN A 82 -13.84 7.99 9.89
N TYR A 83 -13.86 8.60 8.71
CA TYR A 83 -14.93 9.51 8.29
C TYR A 83 -16.20 8.80 7.79
N PHE A 84 -16.08 7.57 7.25
CA PHE A 84 -17.21 6.76 6.77
C PHE A 84 -17.45 5.56 7.69
#